data_AF-A0A0M1J1T9-F1
#
_entry.id   AF-A0A0M1J1T9-F1
#
_cell.length_a   1.000
_cell.length_b   1.000
_cell.length_c   1.000
_cell.angle_alpha   90.00
_cell.angle_beta   90.00
_cell.angle_gamma   90.00
#
_symmetry.space_group_name_H-M   'P 1'
#
loop_
_entity.id
_entity.type
_entity.pdbx_description
1 polymer ?
#
loop_
_entity_poly.entity_id
_entity_poly.type
_entity_poly.pdbx_seq_one_letter_code
_entity_poly.pdbx_strand_id
1 'polypeptide(L)'
;MSTITPEPDKVIRFDWAMKRILRDKANFDILEGFLAALLEDDAIKILNILESETNAQDENDKFNRVDLLVQDSQDRKIYIEIQTSRETDYLESLLYATSKIIVEHQSL
;
A
#
# COMPACT_ATOMS: atom_id res chain seq x y z
N MET A 1 25.34 -36.64 17.63
CA MET A 1 25.10 -36.04 16.29
C MET A 1 24.11 -34.90 16.52
N SER A 2 24.57 -33.65 16.50
CA SER A 2 23.70 -32.50 16.76
C SER A 2 22.93 -32.17 15.49
N THR A 3 21.60 -32.17 15.54
CA THR A 3 20.74 -31.78 14.44
C THR A 3 20.76 -30.26 14.31
N ILE A 4 21.38 -29.75 13.25
CA ILE A 4 21.27 -28.33 12.89
C ILE A 4 19.89 -28.15 12.25
N THR A 5 18.90 -27.69 13.02
CA THR A 5 17.68 -27.13 12.45
C THR A 5 18.04 -25.80 11.81
N PRO A 6 17.80 -25.58 10.50
CA PRO A 6 18.01 -24.28 9.90
C PRO A 6 17.14 -23.25 10.64
N GLU A 7 17.72 -22.11 10.98
CA GLU A 7 16.91 -20.97 11.45
C GLU A 7 15.85 -20.68 10.38
N PRO A 8 14.60 -20.40 10.77
CA PRO A 8 13.57 -20.04 9.80
C PRO A 8 14.05 -18.82 9.01
N ASP A 9 13.98 -18.91 7.68
CA ASP A 9 14.36 -17.80 6.79
C ASP A 9 13.68 -16.51 7.27
N LYS A 10 14.48 -15.49 7.51
CA LYS A 10 14.02 -14.19 7.99
C LYS A 10 13.33 -13.46 6.84
N VAL A 11 12.07 -13.82 6.58
CA VAL A 11 11.26 -13.24 5.50
C VAL A 11 10.73 -11.86 5.91
N ILE A 12 10.80 -10.92 4.98
CA ILE A 12 10.19 -9.60 5.13
C ILE A 12 8.76 -9.67 4.62
N ARG A 13 7.78 -9.26 5.42
CA ARG A 13 6.39 -9.17 4.95
C ARG A 13 6.26 -8.09 3.88
N PHE A 14 5.46 -8.38 2.85
CA PHE A 14 5.28 -7.48 1.71
C PHE A 14 4.78 -6.10 2.13
N ASP A 15 3.74 -6.03 2.97
CA ASP A 15 3.20 -4.79 3.52
C ASP A 15 4.24 -3.96 4.30
N TRP A 16 5.10 -4.60 5.08
CA TRP A 16 6.18 -3.94 5.79
C TRP A 16 7.24 -3.37 4.82
N ALA A 17 7.62 -4.13 3.79
CA ALA A 17 8.53 -3.65 2.76
C ALA A 17 7.94 -2.44 2.02
N MET A 18 6.67 -2.52 1.63
CA MET A 18 5.94 -1.46 0.96
C MET A 18 5.88 -0.18 1.79
N LYS A 19 5.46 -0.27 3.07
CA LYS A 19 5.49 0.87 3.99
C LYS A 19 6.88 1.49 4.14
N ARG A 20 7.93 0.67 4.10
CA ARG A 20 9.31 1.16 4.26
C ARG A 20 9.80 1.87 2.99
N ILE A 21 9.50 1.33 1.82
CA ILE A 21 9.80 1.91 0.51
C ILE A 21 9.10 3.26 0.36
N LEU A 22 7.82 3.32 0.71
CA LEU A 22 6.94 4.48 0.55
C LEU A 22 7.27 5.70 1.42
N ARG A 23 8.06 5.53 2.49
CA ARG A 23 8.48 6.64 3.35
C ARG A 23 9.42 7.63 2.67
N ASP A 24 10.05 7.24 1.57
CA ASP A 24 10.97 8.09 0.82
C ASP A 24 10.46 8.26 -0.62
N LYS A 25 10.24 9.53 -0.99
CA LYS A 25 9.81 9.89 -2.35
C LYS A 25 10.80 9.44 -3.43
N ALA A 26 12.08 9.29 -3.07
CA ALA A 26 13.09 8.78 -4.00
C ALA A 26 12.86 7.32 -4.42
N ASN A 27 12.04 6.56 -3.68
CA ASN A 27 11.73 5.16 -3.99
C ASN A 27 10.37 4.97 -4.69
N PHE A 28 9.71 6.05 -5.13
CA PHE A 28 8.41 5.94 -5.80
C PHE A 28 8.53 5.22 -7.14
N ASP A 29 9.66 5.36 -7.82
CA ASP A 29 9.98 4.68 -9.07
C ASP A 29 9.93 3.14 -8.96
N ILE A 30 10.43 2.59 -7.85
CA ILE A 30 10.37 1.15 -7.56
C ILE A 30 8.91 0.70 -7.49
N LEU A 31 8.05 1.50 -6.85
CA LEU A 31 6.66 1.17 -6.69
C LEU A 31 5.84 1.39 -7.96
N GLU A 32 6.09 2.47 -8.69
CA GLU A 32 5.51 2.67 -10.02
C GLU A 32 5.85 1.48 -10.92
N GLY A 33 7.10 0.98 -10.91
CA GLY A 33 7.49 -0.22 -11.63
C GLY A 33 6.77 -1.49 -11.17
N PHE A 34 6.59 -1.68 -9.86
CA PHE A 34 5.82 -2.80 -9.32
C PHE A 34 4.35 -2.75 -9.76
N LEU A 35 3.71 -1.59 -9.64
CA LEU A 35 2.31 -1.39 -10.02
C LEU A 35 2.13 -1.51 -11.53
N ALA A 36 3.09 -1.01 -12.32
CA ALA A 36 3.09 -1.15 -13.76
C ALA A 36 3.09 -2.63 -14.18
N ALA A 37 3.95 -3.43 -13.55
CA ALA A 37 4.00 -4.87 -13.79
C ALA A 37 2.71 -5.59 -13.33
N LEU A 38 2.11 -5.16 -12.21
CA LEU A 38 0.91 -5.78 -11.66
C LEU A 38 -0.36 -5.44 -12.46
N LEU A 39 -0.47 -4.20 -12.94
CA LEU A 39 -1.63 -3.68 -13.66
C LEU A 39 -1.51 -3.81 -15.18
N GLU A 40 -0.38 -4.31 -15.67
CA GLU A 40 -0.05 -4.42 -17.10
C GLU A 40 -0.13 -3.05 -17.81
N ASP A 41 0.36 -2.00 -17.15
CA ASP A 41 0.40 -0.62 -17.67
C ASP A 41 1.74 0.06 -17.34
N ASP A 42 2.58 0.30 -18.34
CA ASP A 42 3.92 0.88 -18.15
C ASP A 42 3.91 2.38 -17.78
N ALA A 43 2.75 3.05 -17.80
CA ALA A 43 2.60 4.48 -17.55
C ALA A 43 1.96 4.81 -16.20
N ILE A 44 2.02 3.89 -15.23
CA ILE A 44 1.56 4.16 -13.86
C ILE A 44 2.38 5.29 -13.21
N LYS A 45 1.68 6.28 -12.66
CA LYS A 45 2.26 7.39 -11.91
C LYS A 45 1.61 7.52 -10.54
N ILE A 46 2.41 7.57 -9.48
CA ILE A 46 1.90 7.83 -8.13
C ILE A 46 1.62 9.33 -7.99
N LEU A 47 0.36 9.68 -7.78
CA LEU A 47 -0.06 11.07 -7.56
C LEU A 47 0.07 11.47 -6.10
N ASN A 48 -0.34 10.58 -5.19
CA ASN A 48 -0.31 10.86 -3.77
C ASN A 48 -0.19 9.55 -2.96
N ILE A 49 0.53 9.62 -1.83
CA ILE A 49 0.42 8.62 -0.77
C ILE A 49 -0.55 9.18 0.24
N LEU A 50 -1.67 8.50 0.41
CA LEU A 50 -2.68 8.87 1.38
C LEU A 50 -2.30 8.19 2.70
N GLU A 51 -1.25 8.69 3.37
CA GLU A 51 -0.86 8.11 4.66
C GLU A 51 -2.03 8.16 5.64
N SER A 52 -2.58 7.00 6.02
CA SER A 52 -3.48 6.89 7.17
C SER A 52 -2.62 6.75 8.43
N GLU A 53 -2.48 7.82 9.20
CA GLU A 53 -1.92 7.73 10.53
C GLU A 53 -2.71 6.74 11.39
N THR A 54 -1.98 5.88 12.11
CA THR A 54 -2.23 5.70 13.54
C THR A 54 -0.90 5.52 14.27
N ASN A 55 -0.49 6.57 14.98
CA ASN A 55 0.28 6.44 16.21
C ASN A 55 -0.61 5.83 17.30
N ALA A 56 -1.12 4.62 17.09
CA ALA A 56 -1.81 3.90 18.15
C ALA A 56 -0.74 3.34 19.11
N GLN A 57 -0.83 3.72 20.38
CA GLN A 57 0.00 3.24 21.49
C GLN A 57 -0.26 1.77 21.87
N ASP A 58 -0.83 0.97 20.97
CA ASP A 58 -1.04 -0.47 21.19
C ASP A 58 -0.15 -1.28 20.24
N GLU A 59 0.76 -2.05 20.82
CA GLU A 59 1.74 -2.88 20.11
C GLU A 59 1.08 -3.97 19.23
N ASN A 60 -0.23 -4.20 19.39
CA ASN A 60 -0.98 -5.23 18.70
C ASN A 60 -1.84 -4.74 17.51
N ASP A 61 -2.01 -3.42 17.32
CA ASP A 61 -2.96 -2.85 16.34
C ASP A 61 -2.29 -1.97 15.26
N LYS A 62 -1.04 -2.28 14.92
CA LYS A 62 -0.34 -1.66 13.79
C LYS A 62 -0.79 -2.28 12.48
N PHE A 63 -1.97 -1.89 12.00
CA PHE A 63 -2.42 -2.21 10.66
C PHE A 63 -1.41 -1.66 9.64
N ASN A 64 -0.77 -2.58 8.92
CA ASN A 64 0.16 -2.25 7.86
C ASN A 64 -0.58 -1.95 6.55
N ARG A 65 -1.36 -0.87 6.57
CA ARG A 65 -2.09 -0.36 5.41
C ARG A 65 -1.29 0.71 4.68
N VAL A 66 -1.37 0.66 3.35
CA VAL A 66 -0.81 1.64 2.44
C VAL A 66 -1.90 2.01 1.45
N ASP A 67 -2.17 3.31 1.37
CA ASP A 67 -3.17 3.87 0.48
C ASP A 67 -2.49 4.77 -0.55
N LEU A 68 -2.79 4.54 -1.82
CA LEU A 68 -2.17 5.22 -2.95
C LEU A 68 -3.24 5.77 -3.88
N LEU A 69 -3.03 6.99 -4.36
CA LEU A 69 -3.71 7.52 -5.52
C LEU A 69 -2.73 7.50 -6.69
N VAL A 70 -3.05 6.77 -7.74
CA VAL A 70 -2.23 6.66 -8.95
C VAL A 70 -3.01 7.08 -10.19
N GLN A 71 -2.28 7.39 -11.26
CA GLN A 71 -2.82 7.68 -12.59
C GLN A 71 -2.24 6.67 -13.58
N ASP A 72 -3.07 6.21 -14.50
CA ASP A 72 -2.67 5.26 -15.53
C ASP A 72 -2.48 5.91 -16.91
N SER A 73 -2.18 5.09 -17.93
CA SER A 73 -1.97 5.54 -19.31
C SER A 73 -3.17 6.25 -19.96
N GLN A 74 -4.37 6.13 -19.38
CA GLN A 74 -5.62 6.70 -19.88
C GLN A 74 -6.09 7.89 -19.05
N ASP A 75 -5.22 8.47 -18.23
CA ASP A 75 -5.53 9.54 -17.29
C ASP A 75 -6.61 9.16 -16.25
N ARG A 76 -6.84 7.87 -16.02
CA ARG A 76 -7.77 7.40 -14.98
C ARG A 76 -7.06 7.45 -13.63
N LYS A 77 -7.74 8.04 -12.65
CA LYS A 77 -7.29 8.02 -11.25
C LYS A 77 -7.72 6.71 -10.60
N ILE A 78 -6.77 5.96 -10.07
CA ILE A 78 -6.99 4.65 -9.44
C ILE A 78 -6.59 4.77 -7.97
N TYR A 79 -7.52 4.40 -7.09
CA TYR A 79 -7.23 4.22 -5.67
C TYR A 79 -6.77 2.78 -5.42
N ILE A 80 -5.63 2.63 -4.77
CA ILE A 80 -5.04 1.33 -4.43
C ILE A 80 -4.81 1.27 -2.92
N GLU A 81 -5.41 0.25 -2.30
CA GLU A 81 -5.20 -0.09 -0.89
C GLU A 81 -4.45 -1.42 -0.81
N ILE A 82 -3.31 -1.41 -0.12
CA ILE A 82 -2.48 -2.59 0.13
C ILE A 82 -2.59 -2.94 1.61
N GLN A 83 -3.16 -4.12 1.87
CA GLN A 83 -3.29 -4.71 3.20
C GLN A 83 -2.97 -6.22 3.14
N THR A 84 -2.36 -6.76 4.20
CA THR A 84 -2.03 -8.20 4.29
C THR A 84 -2.96 -8.98 5.23
N SER A 85 -3.60 -8.31 6.19
CA SER A 85 -4.58 -8.93 7.09
C SER A 85 -5.98 -8.93 6.47
N ARG A 86 -6.76 -9.97 6.81
CA ARG A 86 -8.18 -10.01 6.47
C ARG A 86 -8.95 -9.28 7.58
N GLU A 87 -9.51 -8.13 7.23
CA GLU A 87 -10.40 -7.40 8.11
C GLU A 87 -11.86 -7.69 7.73
N THR A 88 -12.72 -7.85 8.73
CA THR A 88 -14.14 -8.17 8.50
C THR A 88 -14.93 -7.01 7.91
N ASP A 89 -14.42 -5.78 8.03
CA ASP A 89 -15.00 -4.52 7.58
C ASP A 89 -14.29 -3.95 6.33
N TYR A 90 -13.59 -4.80 5.57
CA TYR A 90 -12.83 -4.39 4.39
C TYR A 90 -13.69 -3.63 3.36
N LEU A 91 -14.91 -4.10 3.10
CA LEU A 91 -15.77 -3.50 2.09
C LEU A 91 -16.26 -2.12 2.53
N GLU A 92 -16.65 -1.97 3.79
CA GLU A 92 -17.04 -0.72 4.40
C GLU A 92 -15.89 0.29 4.37
N SER A 93 -14.68 -0.16 4.70
CA SER A 93 -13.46 0.65 4.66
C SER A 93 -13.13 1.12 3.24
N LEU A 94 -13.19 0.22 2.25
CA LEU A 94 -12.95 0.54 0.85
C LEU A 94 -13.97 1.55 0.32
N LEU A 95 -15.25 1.37 0.67
CA LEU A 95 -16.32 2.28 0.25
C LEU A 95 -16.17 3.67 0.89
N TYR A 96 -15.83 3.72 2.18
CA TYR A 96 -15.56 4.97 2.88
C TYR A 96 -14.36 5.70 2.29
N ALA A 97 -13.23 5.00 2.11
CA ALA A 97 -12.01 5.59 1.57
C ALA A 97 -12.22 6.11 0.14
N THR A 98 -12.89 5.33 -0.71
CA THR A 98 -13.25 5.76 -2.07
C THR A 98 -14.12 7.02 -2.04
N SER A 99 -15.15 7.05 -1.19
CA SER A 99 -16.04 8.21 -1.05
C SER A 99 -15.29 9.44 -0.57
N LYS A 100 -14.43 9.27 0.44
CA LYS A 100 -13.58 10.33 0.98
C LYS A 100 -12.65 10.90 -0.07
N ILE A 101 -11.97 10.05 -0.84
CA ILE A 101 -11.06 10.47 -1.91
C ILE A 101 -11.80 11.24 -2.99
N ILE A 102 -12.98 10.76 -3.41
CA ILE A 102 -13.82 11.48 -4.38
C ILE A 102 -14.14 12.88 -3.86
N VAL A 103 -14.52 13.02 -2.59
CA VAL A 103 -14.83 14.33 -2.00
C VAL A 103 -13.58 15.22 -1.89
N GLU A 104 -12.45 14.67 -1.46
CA GLU A 104 -11.21 15.42 -1.24
C GLU A 104 -10.49 15.80 -2.54
N HIS A 105 -10.66 15.01 -3.59
CA HIS A 105 -9.94 15.14 -4.86
C HIS A 105 -10.89 15.44 -6.05
N GLN A 106 -12.14 15.85 -5.77
CA GLN A 106 -13.17 16.17 -6.77
C GLN A 106 -12.80 17.36 -7.69
N SER A 107 -11.86 18.19 -7.25
CA SER A 107 -11.39 19.41 -7.93
C SER A 107 -10.03 19.24 -8.63
N LEU A 108 -9.43 18.04 -8.60
CA LEU A 108 -8.27 17.67 -9.40
C LEU A 108 -8.70 17.08 -10.75
#